data_AF-A0A560WQ65-F1
#
_entry.id   AF-A0A560WQ65-F1
#
_cell.length_a   1.000
_cell.length_b   1.000
_cell.length_c   1.000
_cell.angle_alpha   90.00
_cell.angle_beta   90.00
_cell.angle_gamma   90.00
#
_symmetry.space_group_name_H-M   'P 1'
#
loop_
_entity.id
_entity.type
_entity.pdbx_description
1 polymer ?
#
loop_
_entity_poly.entity_id
_entity_poly.type
_entity_poly.pdbx_seq_one_letter_code
_entity_poly.pdbx_strand_id
1 'polypeptide(L)'
;MTATTRRWIRIAFAGPGAVLIALIMMAGMALWLPGGAAGIDNLVLPLILAPLIWAGLFFHACLDSRLWRVAIVALGMLLIHSALIADKYLDKSTASAEAHR
;
A
#
# COMPACT_ATOMS: atom_id res chain seq x y z
N MET A 1 9.64 -19.30 16.44
CA MET A 1 10.37 -18.82 15.24
C MET A 1 11.86 -18.93 15.47
N THR A 2 12.60 -19.56 14.56
CA THR A 2 14.08 -19.59 14.63
C THR A 2 14.67 -18.21 14.30
N ALA A 3 15.91 -17.95 14.73
CA ALA A 3 16.61 -16.71 14.43
C ALA A 3 16.75 -16.46 12.90
N THR A 4 16.95 -17.54 12.13
CA THR A 4 17.04 -17.51 10.67
C THR A 4 15.73 -17.08 10.03
N THR A 5 14.59 -17.66 10.43
CA THR A 5 13.27 -17.25 9.93
C THR A 5 12.99 -15.79 10.25
N ARG A 6 13.33 -15.36 11.47
CA ARG A 6 13.18 -13.96 11.91
C ARG A 6 13.95 -12.98 11.02
N ARG A 7 15.18 -13.34 10.62
CA ARG A 7 16.02 -12.54 9.73
C ARG A 7 15.44 -12.44 8.32
N TRP A 8 15.00 -13.55 7.75
CA TRP A 8 14.40 -13.56 6.41
C TRP A 8 13.11 -12.75 6.34
N ILE A 9 12.26 -12.81 7.37
CA ILE A 9 11.06 -11.98 7.44
C ILE A 9 11.43 -10.50 7.42
N ARG A 10 12.46 -10.07 8.17
CA ARG A 10 12.93 -8.68 8.13
C ARG A 10 13.41 -8.27 6.75
N ILE A 11 14.18 -9.12 6.07
CA ILE A 11 14.67 -8.84 4.71
C ILE A 11 13.49 -8.69 3.74
N ALA A 12 12.48 -9.56 3.84
CA ALA A 12 11.29 -9.48 3.01
C ALA A 12 10.50 -8.19 3.25
N PHE A 13 10.26 -7.81 4.51
CA PHE A 13 9.55 -6.57 4.84
C PHE A 13 10.35 -5.30 4.54
N ALA A 14 11.68 -5.31 4.70
CA ALA A 14 12.51 -4.14 4.43
C ALA A 14 12.69 -3.91 2.93
N GLY A 15 12.86 -4.97 2.14
CA GLY A 15 13.09 -4.86 0.70
C GLY A 15 11.81 -4.90 -0.13
N PRO A 16 11.50 -6.05 -0.76
CA PRO A 16 10.41 -6.16 -1.74
C PRO A 16 9.02 -5.89 -1.14
N GLY A 17 8.80 -6.27 0.12
CA GLY A 17 7.53 -6.04 0.81
C GLY A 17 7.22 -4.55 1.00
N ALA A 18 8.19 -3.76 1.48
CA ALA A 18 8.02 -2.31 1.62
C ALA A 18 7.74 -1.63 0.28
N VAL A 19 8.42 -2.04 -0.79
CA VAL A 19 8.20 -1.49 -2.14
C VAL A 19 6.78 -1.77 -2.62
N LEU A 20 6.34 -3.04 -2.53
CA LEU A 20 5.00 -3.44 -2.92
C LEU A 20 3.92 -2.66 -2.15
N ILE A 21 4.08 -2.53 -0.83
CA ILE A 21 3.13 -1.79 0.01
C ILE A 21 3.11 -0.31 -0.37
N ALA A 22 4.28 0.31 -0.61
CA ALA A 22 4.34 1.70 -1.05
C ALA A 22 3.62 1.94 -2.40
N LEU A 23 3.73 0.99 -3.34
CA LEU A 23 3.01 1.07 -4.62
C LEU A 23 1.50 0.93 -4.45
N ILE A 24 1.05 0.01 -3.60
CA ILE A 24 -0.38 -0.17 -3.29
C ILE A 24 -0.94 1.05 -2.56
N MET A 25 -0.17 1.62 -1.64
CA MET A 25 -0.50 2.91 -0.99
C MET A 25 -0.64 4.01 -2.04
N MET A 26 0.31 4.14 -2.97
CA MET A 26 0.26 5.13 -4.05
C MET A 26 -1.02 4.99 -4.89
N ALA A 27 -1.36 3.76 -5.28
CA ALA A 27 -2.57 3.47 -6.05
C ALA A 27 -3.86 3.76 -5.27
N GLY A 28 -3.94 3.34 -4.01
CA GLY A 28 -5.13 3.56 -3.18
C GLY A 28 -5.32 5.04 -2.82
N MET A 29 -4.22 5.79 -2.65
CA MET A 29 -4.25 7.24 -2.40
C MET A 29 -4.91 8.02 -3.54
N ALA A 30 -4.70 7.60 -4.79
CA ALA A 30 -5.35 8.23 -5.95
C ALA A 30 -6.89 8.19 -5.89
N LEU A 31 -7.48 7.28 -5.11
CA LEU A 31 -8.93 7.09 -5.02
C LEU A 31 -9.63 8.06 -4.06
N TRP A 32 -8.93 8.56 -3.04
CA TRP A 32 -9.51 9.42 -2.00
C TRP A 32 -8.91 10.82 -1.94
N LEU A 33 -7.78 11.06 -2.59
CA LEU A 33 -7.26 12.42 -2.80
C LEU A 33 -8.15 13.20 -3.77
N PRO A 34 -8.41 14.50 -3.51
CA PRO A 34 -9.14 15.34 -4.44
C PRO A 34 -8.40 15.42 -5.78
N GLY A 35 -9.17 15.33 -6.86
CA GLY A 35 -8.67 15.48 -8.23
C GLY A 35 -7.97 16.83 -8.42
N GLY A 36 -6.97 16.85 -9.30
CA GLY A 36 -6.27 18.06 -9.70
C GLY A 36 -7.16 18.99 -10.55
N ALA A 37 -6.71 20.23 -10.74
CA ALA A 37 -7.45 21.26 -11.49
C ALA A 37 -7.83 20.86 -12.94
N ALA A 38 -7.13 19.88 -13.52
CA ALA A 38 -7.39 19.35 -14.86
C ALA A 38 -8.45 18.22 -14.88
N GLY A 39 -9.10 17.90 -13.76
CA GLY A 39 -10.08 16.81 -13.67
C GLY A 39 -9.47 15.40 -13.67
N ILE A 40 -8.16 15.29 -13.43
CA ILE A 40 -7.42 14.03 -13.31
C ILE A 40 -7.07 13.73 -11.86
N ASP A 41 -6.88 12.45 -11.52
CA ASP A 41 -6.44 12.04 -10.19
C ASP A 41 -5.09 12.70 -9.84
N ASN A 42 -5.00 13.25 -8.63
CA ASN A 42 -3.80 13.94 -8.18
C ASN A 42 -2.69 12.94 -7.82
N LEU A 43 -1.82 12.64 -8.79
CA LEU A 43 -0.75 11.66 -8.62
C LEU A 43 0.55 12.24 -8.01
N VAL A 44 0.68 13.56 -7.95
CA VAL A 44 1.92 14.21 -7.47
C VAL A 44 2.19 13.86 -6.01
N LEU A 45 1.18 13.98 -5.15
CA LEU A 45 1.34 13.68 -3.72
C LEU A 45 1.62 12.17 -3.48
N PRO A 46 0.85 11.22 -4.03
CA PRO A 46 1.16 9.79 -3.94
C PRO A 46 2.57 9.44 -4.42
N LEU A 47 3.02 10.05 -5.52
CA LEU A 47 4.33 9.80 -6.11
C LEU A 47 5.47 10.28 -5.20
N ILE A 48 5.33 11.45 -4.57
CA ILE A 48 6.30 11.96 -3.60
C ILE A 48 6.28 11.13 -2.31
N LEU A 49 5.10 10.68 -1.88
CA LEU A 49 4.96 9.87 -0.68
C LEU A 49 5.46 8.43 -0.86
N ALA A 50 5.42 7.86 -2.05
CA ALA A 50 5.86 6.49 -2.30
C ALA A 50 7.29 6.19 -1.79
N PRO A 51 8.35 6.97 -2.15
CA PRO A 51 9.68 6.73 -1.60
C PRO A 51 9.77 7.01 -0.09
N LEU A 52 8.98 7.93 0.46
CA LEU A 52 8.95 8.22 1.89
C LEU A 52 8.30 7.09 2.69
N ILE A 53 7.19 6.54 2.21
CA ILE A 53 6.50 5.39 2.79
C ILE A 53 7.41 4.17 2.72
N TRP A 54 8.03 3.92 1.56
CA TRP A 54 9.01 2.85 1.42
C TRP A 54 10.16 2.99 2.43
N ALA A 55 10.80 4.16 2.49
CA ALA A 55 11.90 4.41 3.41
C ALA A 55 11.46 4.23 4.87
N GLY A 56 10.28 4.76 5.23
CA GLY A 56 9.69 4.59 6.55
C GLY A 56 9.49 3.12 6.92
N LEU A 57 8.92 2.32 6.02
CA LEU A 57 8.72 0.87 6.21
C LEU A 57 10.06 0.12 6.27
N PHE A 58 11.03 0.48 5.42
CA PHE A 58 12.39 -0.08 5.44
C PHE A 58 13.04 0.15 6.80
N PHE A 59 13.09 1.40 7.26
CA PHE A 59 13.69 1.73 8.56
C PHE A 59 12.91 1.10 9.71
N HIS A 60 11.58 1.04 9.63
CA HIS A 60 10.76 0.36 10.63
C HIS A 60 11.09 -1.14 10.73
N ALA A 61 11.25 -1.83 9.60
CA ALA A 61 11.63 -3.24 9.56
C ALA A 61 13.06 -3.49 10.10
N CYS A 62 13.98 -2.56 9.85
CA CYS A 62 15.37 -2.64 10.30
C CYS A 62 15.54 -2.32 11.79
N LEU A 63 14.89 -1.26 12.28
CA LEU A 63 15.13 -0.69 13.61
C LEU A 63 14.19 -1.23 14.70
N ASP A 64 13.00 -1.73 14.37
CA ASP A 64 12.07 -2.20 15.40
C ASP A 64 12.54 -3.53 15.99
N SER A 65 12.51 -3.66 17.32
CA SER A 65 12.87 -4.89 18.03
C SER A 65 11.79 -5.97 17.90
N ARG A 66 10.53 -5.56 17.69
CA ARG A 66 9.33 -6.40 17.68
C ARG A 66 8.76 -6.50 16.26
N LEU A 67 9.05 -7.64 15.61
CA LEU A 67 8.58 -7.94 14.25
C LEU A 67 7.07 -7.90 14.05
N TRP A 68 6.29 -8.20 15.08
CA TRP A 68 4.83 -8.14 14.96
C TRP A 68 4.32 -6.71 14.76
N ARG A 69 5.01 -5.68 15.29
CA ARG A 69 4.66 -4.27 15.06
C ARG A 69 4.85 -3.90 13.60
N VAL A 70 5.99 -4.32 13.03
CA VAL A 70 6.29 -4.19 11.60
C VAL A 70 5.21 -4.84 10.76
N ALA A 71 4.83 -6.08 11.10
CA ALA A 71 3.79 -6.80 10.38
C ALA A 71 2.44 -6.10 10.46
N ILE A 72 2.01 -5.62 11.64
CA ILE A 72 0.72 -4.93 11.79
C ILE A 72 0.68 -3.64 10.97
N VAL A 73 1.73 -2.82 11.03
CA VAL A 73 1.77 -1.55 10.26
C VAL A 73 1.76 -1.84 8.76
N ALA A 74 2.65 -2.72 8.31
CA ALA A 74 2.79 -3.08 6.91
C ALA A 74 1.53 -3.73 6.33
N LEU A 75 0.98 -4.73 7.03
CA LEU A 75 -0.23 -5.44 6.59
C LEU A 75 -1.48 -4.57 6.74
N GLY A 76 -1.57 -3.71 7.76
CA GLY A 76 -2.67 -2.76 7.90
C GLY A 76 -2.74 -1.80 6.73
N MET A 77 -1.61 -1.19 6.36
CA MET A 77 -1.51 -0.33 5.17
C MET A 77 -1.91 -1.08 3.89
N LEU A 78 -1.36 -2.29 3.70
CA LEU A 78 -1.64 -3.14 2.56
C LEU A 78 -3.14 -3.44 2.44
N LEU A 79 -3.77 -3.93 3.52
CA LEU A 79 -5.15 -4.38 3.52
C LEU A 79 -6.12 -3.22 3.29
N ILE A 80 -5.92 -2.09 3.97
CA ILE A 80 -6.81 -0.92 3.83
C ILE A 80 -6.79 -0.41 2.38
N HIS A 81 -5.60 -0.23 1.80
CA HIS A 81 -5.49 0.33 0.45
C HIS A 81 -5.89 -0.69 -0.62
N SER A 82 -5.58 -1.98 -0.44
CA SER A 82 -6.04 -3.02 -1.35
C SER A 82 -7.56 -3.17 -1.33
N ALA A 83 -8.19 -3.07 -0.15
CA ALA A 83 -9.64 -3.14 -0.02
C ALA A 83 -10.32 -1.96 -0.71
N LEU A 84 -9.83 -0.73 -0.54
CA LEU A 84 -10.33 0.45 -1.25
C LEU A 84 -10.22 0.30 -2.77
N ILE A 85 -9.10 -0.24 -3.24
CA ILE A 85 -8.90 -0.51 -4.67
C ILE A 85 -9.92 -1.54 -5.15
N ALA A 86 -10.03 -2.68 -4.45
CA ALA A 86 -10.95 -3.75 -4.82
C ALA A 86 -12.41 -3.27 -4.88
N ASP A 87 -12.86 -2.53 -3.87
CA ASP A 87 -14.19 -1.93 -3.78
C ASP A 87 -14.50 -1.07 -5.02
N LYS A 88 -13.58 -0.17 -5.39
CA LYS A 88 -13.73 0.70 -6.57
C LYS A 88 -13.89 -0.08 -7.88
N TYR A 89 -13.16 -1.17 -8.06
CA TYR A 89 -13.22 -1.98 -9.28
C TYR A 89 -14.45 -2.90 -9.32
N LEU A 90 -14.89 -3.41 -8.16
CA LEU A 90 -16.11 -4.21 -8.06
C LEU A 90 -17.36 -3.36 -8.35
N ASP A 91 -17.44 -2.15 -7.81
CA ASP A 91 -18.53 -1.20 -8.09
C ASP A 91 -18.61 -0.80 -9.56
N LYS A 92 -17.46 -0.61 -10.21
CA LYS A 92 -17.43 -0.30 -11.64
C LYS A 92 -17.88 -1.49 -12.50
N SER A 93 -17.57 -2.71 -12.06
CA SER A 93 -17.97 -3.95 -12.74
C SER A 93 -19.49 -4.15 -12.71
N THR A 94 -20.13 -3.93 -11.56
CA THR A 94 -21.59 -4.05 -11.42
C THR A 94 -22.32 -3.01 -12.29
N ALA A 95 -21.88 -1.76 -12.26
CA ALA A 95 -22.45 -0.69 -13.10
C ALA A 95 -22.33 -0.99 -14.61
N SER A 96 -21.20 -1.57 -15.05
CA SER A 96 -21.02 -1.96 -16.45
C SER A 96 -21.98 -3.09 -16.87
N ALA A 97 -22.31 -4.01 -15.97
CA ALA A 97 -23.21 -5.13 -16.25
C ALA A 97 -24.67 -4.69 -16.40
N GLU A 98 -25.12 -3.70 -15.63
CA GLU A 98 -26.48 -3.14 -15.73
C GLU A 98 -26.67 -2.33 -17.02
N ALA A 99 -25.66 -1.57 -17.46
CA ALA A 99 -25.73 -0.77 -18.69
C ALA A 99 -25.84 -1.59 -19.99
N HIS A 100 -25.52 -2.89 -19.94
CA HIS A 100 -25.59 -3.82 -21.08
C HIS A 100 -26.84 -4.71 -21.08
N ARG A 101 -27.74 -4.59 -20.09
CA ARG A 101 -29.07 -5.24 -20.07
C ARG A 101 -30.15 -4.32 -20.61
#